data_AF-A0A928RW63-F1
#
_entry.id   AF-A0A928RW63-F1
#
_cell.length_a   1.000
_cell.length_b   1.000
_cell.length_c   1.000
_cell.angle_alpha   90.00
_cell.angle_beta   90.00
_cell.angle_gamma   90.00
#
_symmetry.space_group_name_H-M   'P 1'
#
loop_
_entity.id
_entity.type
_entity.pdbx_description
1 polymer ?
#
loop_
_entity_poly.entity_id
_entity_poly.type
_entity_poly.pdbx_seq_one_letter_code
_entity_poly.pdbx_strand_id
1 'polypeptide(L)'
;MAIVSYDPDELIEYMPEYGGNRESEDPCVVRLRFVPYSKVQAYSRQLAARCKGVEDREKIAEITHAIQKKQFCDSVESVSGYFIKGREVTKPEEFYATADTDLVVEILRAMESQSRLTGGQRKN
;
A
#
# COMPACT_ATOMS: atom_id res chain seq x y z
N MET A 1 4.74 29.12 -12.28
CA MET A 1 4.80 28.63 -10.89
C MET A 1 3.46 27.97 -10.61
N ALA A 2 3.36 26.65 -10.75
CA ALA A 2 2.09 25.95 -10.54
C ALA A 2 1.99 25.59 -9.06
N ILE A 3 1.07 26.23 -8.35
CA ILE A 3 0.62 25.77 -7.04
C ILE A 3 -0.23 24.54 -7.33
N VAL A 4 0.36 23.35 -7.27
CA VAL A 4 -0.41 22.11 -7.23
C VAL A 4 -1.09 22.11 -5.87
N SER A 5 -2.36 22.53 -5.82
CA SER A 5 -3.20 22.29 -4.65
C SER A 5 -3.39 20.78 -4.57
N TYR A 6 -2.64 20.14 -3.70
CA TYR A 6 -2.76 18.72 -3.46
C TYR A 6 -3.96 18.51 -2.54
N ASP A 7 -5.04 17.96 -3.09
CA ASP A 7 -6.22 17.64 -2.31
C ASP A 7 -5.92 16.36 -1.50
N PRO A 8 -5.88 16.42 -0.15
CA PRO A 8 -5.62 15.24 0.67
C PRO A 8 -6.71 14.16 0.55
N ASP A 9 -7.86 14.50 -0.03
CA ASP A 9 -8.95 13.57 -0.33
C ASP A 9 -8.85 12.98 -1.76
N GLU A 10 -7.84 13.37 -2.55
CA GLU A 10 -7.60 12.81 -3.88
C GLU A 10 -7.13 11.36 -3.78
N LEU A 11 -7.91 10.47 -4.40
CA LEU A 11 -7.57 9.06 -4.53
C LEU A 11 -6.69 8.86 -5.76
N ILE A 12 -5.59 8.15 -5.58
CA ILE A 12 -4.67 7.79 -6.65
C ILE A 12 -5.04 6.40 -7.15
N GLU A 13 -5.35 6.29 -8.44
CA GLU A 13 -5.58 5.00 -9.07
C GLU A 13 -4.23 4.38 -9.46
N TYR A 14 -3.90 3.25 -8.84
CA TYR A 14 -2.67 2.50 -9.10
C TYR A 14 -2.97 1.17 -9.77
N MET A 15 -2.33 0.94 -10.92
CA MET A 15 -2.40 -0.33 -11.66
C MET A 15 -1.11 -1.12 -11.42
N PRO A 16 -1.14 -2.18 -10.57
CA PRO A 16 0.01 -3.06 -10.40
C PRO A 16 0.41 -3.70 -11.73
N GLU A 17 1.70 -3.92 -11.90
CA GLU A 17 2.30 -4.62 -13.06
C GLU A 17 2.21 -6.14 -12.91
N TYR A 18 1.95 -6.62 -11.70
CA TYR A 18 1.77 -8.03 -11.34
C TYR A 18 1.07 -8.84 -12.44
N GLY A 19 1.73 -9.90 -12.92
CA GLY A 19 1.13 -10.87 -13.83
C GLY A 19 0.71 -10.31 -15.21
N GLY A 20 1.27 -9.19 -15.66
CA GLY A 20 0.85 -8.56 -16.93
C GLY A 20 -0.47 -7.79 -16.80
N ASN A 21 -0.90 -7.47 -15.58
CA ASN A 21 -2.17 -6.82 -15.28
C ASN A 21 -2.42 -5.53 -16.07
N ARG A 22 -1.37 -4.75 -16.38
CA ARG A 22 -1.48 -3.51 -17.17
C ARG A 22 -1.87 -3.73 -18.63
N GLU A 23 -1.71 -4.95 -19.13
CA GLU A 23 -2.06 -5.33 -20.50
C GLU A 23 -3.42 -6.06 -20.58
N SER A 24 -4.08 -6.28 -19.43
CA SER A 24 -5.40 -6.90 -19.34
C SER A 24 -6.50 -5.95 -19.85
N GLU A 25 -7.54 -6.52 -20.48
CA GLU A 25 -8.75 -5.76 -20.86
C GLU A 25 -9.49 -5.23 -19.62
N ASP A 26 -9.46 -5.98 -18.53
CA ASP A 26 -9.97 -5.61 -17.21
C ASP A 26 -8.81 -5.61 -16.20
N PRO A 27 -8.05 -4.52 -16.05
CA PRO A 27 -6.95 -4.45 -15.12
C PRO A 27 -7.45 -4.33 -13.67
N CYS A 28 -6.73 -4.98 -12.75
CA CYS A 28 -6.80 -4.70 -11.34
C CYS A 28 -6.35 -3.25 -11.10
N VAL A 29 -7.22 -2.48 -10.44
CA VAL A 29 -6.96 -1.09 -10.05
C VAL A 29 -7.12 -1.00 -8.54
N VAL A 30 -6.11 -0.41 -7.91
CA VAL A 30 -6.06 -0.18 -6.46
C VAL A 30 -6.16 1.32 -6.23
N ARG A 31 -7.22 1.76 -5.55
CA ARG A 31 -7.39 3.16 -5.18
C ARG A 31 -6.68 3.43 -3.87
N LEU A 32 -5.65 4.27 -3.94
CA LEU A 32 -4.79 4.62 -2.83
C LEU A 32 -5.17 6.00 -2.31
N ARG A 33 -5.36 6.12 -1.00
CA ARG A 33 -5.34 7.42 -0.34
C ARG A 33 -3.92 7.95 -0.34
N PHE A 34 -3.77 9.27 -0.44
CA PHE A 34 -2.47 9.86 -0.21
C PHE A 34 -1.98 9.58 1.21
N VAL A 35 -0.78 9.00 1.31
CA VAL A 35 -0.11 8.76 2.58
C VAL A 35 1.07 9.72 2.68
N PRO A 36 1.05 10.69 3.61
CA PRO A 36 2.22 11.53 3.84
C PRO A 36 3.42 10.69 4.25
N TYR A 37 4.61 11.07 3.80
CA TYR A 37 5.85 10.37 4.16
C TYR A 37 6.07 10.25 5.68
N SER A 38 5.60 11.22 6.47
CA SER A 38 5.61 11.14 7.93
C SER A 38 4.80 9.97 8.49
N LYS A 39 3.65 9.65 7.87
CA LYS A 39 2.80 8.52 8.26
C LYS A 39 3.43 7.19 7.86
N VAL A 40 4.06 7.11 6.69
CA VAL A 40 4.90 5.94 6.29
C VAL A 40 6.01 5.70 7.31
N GLN A 41 6.77 6.74 7.67
CA GLN A 41 7.82 6.64 8.68
C GLN A 41 7.29 6.21 10.06
N ALA A 42 6.06 6.60 10.42
CA ALA A 42 5.45 6.18 11.67
C ALA A 42 5.26 4.66 11.72
N TYR A 43 4.82 4.03 10.63
CA TYR A 43 4.72 2.57 10.55
C TYR A 43 6.10 1.89 10.63
N SER A 44 7.12 2.43 9.95
CA SER A 44 8.49 1.90 10.06
C SER A 44 9.05 2.01 11.50
N ARG A 45 8.79 3.13 12.18
CA ARG A 45 9.19 3.31 13.60
C ARG A 45 8.43 2.36 14.52
N GLN A 46 7.13 2.17 14.28
CA GLN A 46 6.31 1.23 15.04
C GLN A 46 6.81 -0.20 14.88
N LEU A 47 7.21 -0.58 13.66
CA LEU A 47 7.81 -1.88 13.38
C LEU A 47 9.12 -2.08 14.14
N ALA A 48 10.05 -1.12 14.02
CA ALA A 48 11.31 -1.17 14.74
C ALA A 48 11.13 -1.23 16.27
N ALA A 49 10.16 -0.48 16.80
CA ALA A 49 9.85 -0.46 18.23
C ALA A 49 9.28 -1.79 18.72
N ARG A 50 8.38 -2.42 17.95
CA ARG A 50 7.76 -3.70 18.34
C ARG A 50 8.66 -4.91 18.15
N CYS A 51 9.58 -4.86 17.19
CA CYS A 51 10.58 -5.91 16.97
C CYS A 51 11.83 -5.73 17.87
N LYS A 52 11.98 -4.60 18.57
CA LYS A 52 13.14 -4.35 19.44
C LYS A 52 13.22 -5.38 20.56
N GLY A 53 14.29 -6.15 20.60
CA GLY A 53 14.54 -7.18 21.62
C GLY A 53 13.73 -8.46 21.44
N VAL A 54 13.06 -8.63 20.29
CA VAL A 54 12.46 -9.91 19.89
C VAL A 54 13.51 -10.70 19.13
N GLU A 55 13.89 -11.88 19.61
CA GLU A 55 14.86 -12.76 18.95
C GLU A 55 14.18 -13.84 18.09
N ASP A 56 12.91 -14.11 18.38
CA ASP A 56 12.07 -15.07 17.65
C ASP A 56 11.67 -14.53 16.29
N ARG A 57 12.11 -15.21 15.23
CA ARG A 57 11.85 -14.85 13.84
C ARG A 57 10.37 -15.00 13.46
N GLU A 58 9.66 -15.98 14.01
CA GLU A 58 8.24 -16.18 13.72
C GLU A 58 7.44 -15.01 14.29
N LYS A 59 7.75 -14.63 15.54
CA LYS A 59 7.13 -13.48 16.20
C LYS A 59 7.43 -12.15 15.49
N ILE A 60 8.64 -11.97 14.96
CA ILE A 60 8.98 -10.80 14.13
C ILE A 60 8.14 -10.79 12.85
N ALA A 61 7.96 -11.94 12.19
CA ALA A 61 7.15 -12.05 10.98
C ALA A 61 5.68 -11.70 11.25
N GLU A 62 5.10 -12.19 12.35
CA GLU A 62 3.74 -11.86 12.76
C GLU A 62 3.56 -10.36 13.02
N ILE A 63 4.48 -9.74 13.77
CA ILE A 63 4.45 -8.30 14.06
C ILE A 63 4.55 -7.50 12.77
N THR A 64 5.47 -7.89 11.88
CA THR A 64 5.68 -7.26 10.58
C THR A 64 4.41 -7.32 9.75
N HIS A 65 3.83 -8.50 9.62
CA HIS A 65 2.61 -8.74 8.87
C HIS A 65 1.42 -7.94 9.43
N ALA A 66 1.26 -7.87 10.76
CA ALA A 66 0.20 -7.09 11.38
C ALA A 66 0.31 -5.58 11.11
N ILE A 67 1.53 -5.04 11.11
CA ILE A 67 1.78 -3.61 10.84
C ILE A 67 1.61 -3.32 9.35
N GLN A 68 2.11 -4.18 8.46
CA GLN A 68 1.94 -4.05 7.02
C GLN A 68 0.46 -4.13 6.62
N LYS A 69 -0.29 -5.08 7.17
CA LYS A 69 -1.74 -5.18 6.97
C LYS A 69 -2.44 -3.89 7.38
N LYS A 70 -2.08 -3.34 8.54
CA LYS A 70 -2.64 -2.08 9.01
C LYS A 70 -2.29 -0.92 8.07
N GLN A 71 -1.03 -0.78 7.67
CA GLN A 71 -0.59 0.24 6.72
C GLN A 71 -1.37 0.13 5.41
N PHE A 72 -1.54 -1.08 4.89
CA PHE A 72 -2.27 -1.34 3.65
C PHE A 72 -3.74 -0.93 3.78
N CYS A 73 -4.45 -1.42 4.80
CA CYS A 73 -5.88 -1.13 4.99
C CYS A 73 -6.15 0.35 5.31
N ASP A 74 -5.22 1.03 5.98
CA ASP A 74 -5.33 2.48 6.25
C ASP A 74 -5.09 3.34 5.00
N SER A 75 -4.50 2.77 3.94
CA SER A 75 -4.01 3.50 2.77
C SER A 75 -4.73 3.12 1.48
N VAL A 76 -5.34 1.94 1.40
CA VAL A 76 -6.14 1.51 0.26
C VAL A 76 -7.61 1.78 0.55
N GLU A 77 -8.27 2.52 -0.31
CA GLU A 77 -9.71 2.79 -0.22
C GLU A 77 -10.53 1.62 -0.76
N SER A 78 -10.20 1.20 -1.98
CA SER A 78 -10.94 0.17 -2.70
C SER A 78 -10.05 -0.54 -3.70
N VAL A 79 -10.44 -1.76 -4.05
CA VAL A 79 -9.86 -2.52 -5.15
C VAL A 79 -10.96 -2.80 -6.18
N SER A 80 -10.62 -2.80 -7.45
CA SER A 80 -11.51 -3.22 -8.54
C SER A 80 -10.74 -4.08 -9.52
N GLY A 81 -11.44 -4.99 -10.22
CA GLY A 81 -10.81 -5.84 -11.24
C GLY A 81 -9.96 -6.98 -10.67
N TYR A 82 -10.05 -7.27 -9.36
CA TYR A 82 -9.41 -8.43 -8.75
C TYR A 82 -10.47 -9.48 -8.35
N PHE A 83 -10.32 -10.69 -8.88
CA PHE A 83 -11.31 -11.76 -8.74
C PHE A 83 -10.73 -13.00 -8.08
N ILE A 84 -11.51 -13.59 -7.18
CA ILE A 84 -11.22 -14.87 -6.54
C ILE A 84 -12.38 -15.81 -6.75
N LYS A 85 -12.12 -16.95 -7.40
CA LYS A 85 -13.13 -17.99 -7.66
C LYS A 85 -14.40 -17.41 -8.31
N GLY A 86 -14.24 -16.43 -9.20
CA GLY A 86 -15.34 -15.74 -9.89
C GLY A 86 -16.04 -14.64 -9.08
N ARG A 87 -15.59 -14.33 -7.86
CA ARG A 87 -16.10 -13.20 -7.06
C ARG A 87 -15.11 -12.05 -7.06
N GLU A 88 -15.57 -10.84 -7.36
CA GLU A 88 -14.76 -9.64 -7.23
C GLU A 88 -14.49 -9.30 -5.76
N VAL A 89 -13.23 -8.97 -5.45
CA VAL A 89 -12.83 -8.49 -4.13
C VAL A 89 -12.66 -6.98 -4.19
N THR A 90 -13.51 -6.28 -3.47
CA THR A 90 -13.50 -4.82 -3.43
C THR A 90 -12.91 -4.25 -2.15
N LYS A 91 -12.87 -5.06 -1.09
CA LYS A 91 -12.45 -4.66 0.25
C LYS A 91 -10.93 -4.81 0.41
N PRO A 92 -10.21 -3.79 0.92
CA PRO A 92 -8.77 -3.85 1.15
C PRO A 92 -8.34 -5.00 2.08
N GLU A 93 -9.09 -5.25 3.14
CA GLU A 93 -8.79 -6.32 4.10
C GLU A 93 -8.86 -7.70 3.47
N GLU A 94 -9.87 -7.91 2.62
CA GLU A 94 -10.08 -9.16 1.93
C GLU A 94 -9.00 -9.34 0.85
N PHE A 95 -8.73 -8.30 0.07
CA PHE A 95 -7.66 -8.29 -0.91
C PHE A 95 -6.30 -8.62 -0.29
N TYR A 96 -5.93 -7.98 0.82
CA TYR A 96 -4.66 -8.25 1.50
C TYR A 96 -4.54 -9.69 2.01
N ALA A 97 -5.67 -10.30 2.41
CA ALA A 97 -5.67 -11.66 2.92
C ALA A 97 -5.55 -12.73 1.82
N THR A 98 -5.86 -12.36 0.58
CA THR A 98 -6.00 -13.32 -0.52
C THR A 98 -5.05 -13.08 -1.69
N ALA A 99 -4.53 -11.86 -1.83
CA ALA A 99 -3.57 -11.49 -2.84
C ALA A 99 -2.22 -12.17 -2.57
N ASP A 100 -1.49 -12.44 -3.64
CA ASP A 100 -0.12 -12.92 -3.56
C ASP A 100 0.77 -11.89 -2.85
N THR A 101 1.72 -12.38 -2.05
CA THR A 101 2.63 -11.52 -1.27
C THR A 101 3.35 -10.51 -2.15
N ASP A 102 3.75 -10.89 -3.36
CA ASP A 102 4.48 -10.01 -4.28
C ASP A 102 3.62 -8.84 -4.76
N LEU A 103 2.33 -9.07 -5.02
CA LEU A 103 1.38 -8.01 -5.38
C LEU A 103 1.18 -7.02 -4.23
N VAL A 104 1.03 -7.53 -3.00
CA VAL A 104 0.94 -6.70 -1.80
C VAL A 104 2.20 -5.86 -1.61
N VAL A 105 3.38 -6.47 -1.78
CA VAL A 105 4.67 -5.78 -1.66
C VAL A 105 4.84 -4.71 -2.74
N GLU A 106 4.41 -4.98 -3.98
CA GLU A 106 4.42 -3.99 -5.06
C GLU A 106 3.62 -2.74 -4.68
N ILE A 107 2.38 -2.93 -4.21
CA ILE A 107 1.50 -1.84 -3.81
C ILE A 107 2.10 -1.03 -2.64
N LEU A 108 2.64 -1.70 -1.62
CA LEU A 108 3.31 -1.03 -0.49
C LEU A 108 4.50 -0.19 -0.97
N ARG A 109 5.32 -0.70 -1.90
CA ARG A 109 6.44 0.05 -2.48
C ARG A 109 5.96 1.25 -3.30
N ALA A 110 4.86 1.11 -4.04
CA ALA A 110 4.26 2.21 -4.78
C ALA A 110 3.83 3.36 -3.84
N MET A 111 3.19 3.03 -2.71
CA MET A 111 2.82 4.00 -1.67
C MET A 111 4.07 4.73 -1.13
N GLU A 112 5.13 4.00 -0.80
CA GLU A 112 6.38 4.60 -0.29
C GLU A 112 7.04 5.52 -1.32
N SER A 113 7.04 5.14 -2.60
CA SER A 113 7.62 5.92 -3.69
C SER A 113 6.87 7.25 -3.88
N GLN A 114 5.53 7.22 -3.94
CA GLN A 114 4.69 8.41 -4.04
C GLN A 114 4.91 9.38 -2.87
N SER A 115 5.04 8.84 -1.66
CA SER A 115 5.31 9.60 -0.44
C SER A 115 6.65 10.36 -0.52
N ARG A 116 7.68 9.73 -1.10
CA ARG A 116 9.02 10.32 -1.23
C ARG A 116 9.06 11.40 -2.31
N LEU A 117 8.39 11.19 -3.45
CA LEU A 117 8.33 12.18 -4.54
C LEU A 117 7.68 13.48 -4.08
N THR A 118 6.56 13.40 -3.38
CA THR A 118 5.86 14.58 -2.82
C THR A 118 6.65 15.28 -1.71
N GLY A 119 7.35 14.52 -0.86
CA GLY A 119 8.24 15.07 0.17
C GLY A 119 9.49 15.75 -0.39
N GLY A 120 10.04 15.23 -1.49
CA GLY A 120 11.19 15.80 -2.20
C GLY A 120 10.83 17.07 -2.98
N GLN A 121 9.66 17.09 -3.63
CA GLN A 121 9.13 18.29 -4.31
C GLN A 121 8.81 19.43 -3.34
N ARG A 122 8.51 19.15 -2.07
CA ARG A 122 8.36 20.19 -1.02
C ARG A 122 9.65 20.90 -0.62
N LYS A 123 10.83 20.34 -0.94
CA LYS A 123 12.14 20.87 -0.50
C LYS A 123 12.90 21.65 -1.57
N ASN A 124 12.43 21.67 -2.82
CA ASN A 124 12.97 22.47 -3.93
C ASN A 124 11.98 23.57 -4.32
#